data_AF-A0A8S3BXB9-F1
#
_entry.id   AF-A0A8S3BXB9-F1
#
_cell.length_a   1.000
_cell.length_b   1.000
_cell.length_c   1.000
_cell.angle_alpha   90.00
_cell.angle_beta   90.00
_cell.angle_gamma   90.00
#
_symmetry.space_group_name_H-M   'P 1'
#
loop_
_entity.id
_entity.type
_entity.pdbx_description
1 polymer ?
#
loop_
_entity_poly.entity_id
_entity_poly.type
_entity_poly.pdbx_seq_one_letter_code
_entity_poly.pdbx_strand_id
1 'polypeptide(L)' 'MNTTAHLSTQPNSLKELIDLIYQAFATNEVDIDYVRTIMTNYKGDTKEWQQYVKFQPHRYTR' A
#
# COMPACT_ATOMS: atom_id res chain seq x y z
N MET A 1 14.46 13.35 -21.88
CA MET A 1 14.49 13.90 -20.50
C MET A 1 13.36 13.23 -19.75
N ASN A 2 13.65 12.16 -19.00
CA ASN A 2 12.61 11.42 -18.29
C ASN A 2 12.53 12.02 -16.88
N THR A 3 11.50 12.83 -16.65
CA THR A 3 11.16 13.32 -15.32
C THR A 3 10.70 12.11 -14.51
N THR A 4 11.60 11.51 -13.74
CA THR A 4 11.25 10.55 -12.69
C THR A 4 10.41 11.33 -11.68
N ALA A 5 9.09 11.34 -11.84
CA ALA A 5 8.19 11.85 -10.83
C ALA A 5 8.53 11.06 -9.56
N HIS A 6 9.12 11.73 -8.58
CA HIS A 6 9.52 11.08 -7.35
C HIS A 6 8.22 10.74 -6.62
N LEU A 7 7.80 9.48 -6.73
CA LEU A 7 6.60 9.00 -6.08
C LEU A 7 6.77 9.21 -4.56
N SER A 8 5.69 9.62 -3.90
CA SER A 8 5.67 9.73 -2.44
C SER A 8 6.02 8.38 -1.83
N THR A 9 6.81 8.40 -0.76
CA THR A 9 7.15 7.22 0.03
C THR A 9 6.35 7.13 1.32
N GLN A 10 5.52 8.14 1.64
CA GLN A 10 4.81 8.27 2.91
C GLN A 10 3.29 8.40 2.67
N PRO A 11 2.54 7.30 2.62
CA PRO A 11 1.08 7.35 2.55
C PRO A 11 0.46 7.79 3.88
N ASN A 12 -0.53 8.66 3.81
CA ASN A 12 -1.25 9.23 4.96
C ASN A 12 -2.62 8.59 5.19
N SER A 13 -3.08 7.73 4.27
CA SER A 13 -4.33 6.98 4.36
C SER A 13 -4.20 5.64 3.63
N LEU A 14 -5.09 4.69 3.94
CA LEU A 14 -5.17 3.41 3.24
C LEU A 14 -5.43 3.61 1.74
N LYS A 15 -6.27 4.60 1.40
CA LYS A 15 -6.56 4.95 0.00
C LYS A 15 -5.30 5.41 -0.72
N GLU A 16 -4.53 6.31 -0.10
CA GLU A 16 -3.27 6.79 -0.68
C GLU A 16 -2.26 5.66 -0.84
N LEU A 17 -2.16 4.75 0.13
CA LEU A 17 -1.32 3.55 0.00
C LEU A 17 -1.75 2.71 -1.22
N ILE A 18 -3.05 2.45 -1.38
CA ILE A 18 -3.57 1.69 -2.53
C ILE A 18 -3.25 2.39 -3.85
N ASP A 19 -3.41 3.71 -3.94
CA ASP A 19 -3.09 4.47 -5.15
C ASP A 19 -1.59 4.39 -5.49
N LEU A 20 -0.70 4.46 -4.49
CA LEU A 20 0.74 4.27 -4.67
C LEU A 20 1.10 2.84 -5.09
N ILE A 21 0.40 1.83 -4.57
CA ILE A 21 0.58 0.43 -5.00
C ILE A 21 0.15 0.28 -6.47
N TYR A 22 -0.99 0.85 -6.88
CA TYR A 22 -1.38 0.81 -8.30
C TYR A 22 -0.34 1.45 -9.22
N GLN A 23 0.28 2.56 -8.77
CA GLN A 23 1.36 3.22 -9.52
C GLN A 23 2.64 2.37 -9.56
N ALA A 24 3.01 1.72 -8.45
CA ALA A 24 4.19 0.85 -8.36
C ALA A 24 4.13 -0.36 -9.30
N PHE A 25 2.92 -0.83 -9.62
CA PHE A 25 2.65 -1.98 -10.49
C PHE A 25 2.10 -1.58 -11.87
N ALA A 26 2.25 -0.30 -12.28
CA ALA A 26 1.72 0.19 -13.55
C ALA A 26 2.49 -0.32 -14.79
N THR A 27 3.67 -0.91 -14.60
CA THR A 27 4.49 -1.51 -15.66
C THR A 27 4.73 -2.99 -15.37
N ASN A 28 5.39 -3.71 -16.29
CA ASN A 28 5.76 -5.12 -16.10
C ASN A 28 7.01 -5.31 -15.22
N GLU A 29 7.61 -4.23 -14.71
CA GLU A 29 8.77 -4.26 -13.82
C GLU A 29 8.35 -3.66 -12.46
N VAL A 30 8.77 -4.30 -11.37
CA VAL A 30 8.39 -3.90 -10.01
C VAL A 30 9.63 -3.59 -9.19
N ASP A 31 9.70 -2.37 -8.67
CA ASP A 31 10.70 -1.97 -7.68
C ASP A 31 10.27 -2.47 -6.28
N ILE A 32 10.91 -3.55 -5.83
CA ILE A 32 10.61 -4.20 -4.55
C ILE A 32 10.94 -3.28 -3.36
N ASP A 33 11.98 -2.46 -3.46
CA ASP A 33 12.39 -1.58 -2.36
C ASP A 33 11.42 -0.41 -2.22
N TYR A 34 10.91 0.12 -3.34
CA TYR A 34 9.85 1.11 -3.32
C TYR A 34 8.57 0.56 -2.67
N VAL A 35 8.09 -0.62 -3.10
CA VAL A 35 6.89 -1.26 -2.54
C VAL A 35 7.06 -1.52 -1.04
N ARG A 36 8.23 -2.05 -0.62
CA ARG A 36 8.53 -2.26 0.80
C ARG A 36 8.48 -0.95 1.58
N THR A 37 9.02 0.12 1.02
CA THR A 37 9.09 1.44 1.66
C THR A 37 7.69 2.01 1.91
N ILE A 38 6.82 2.06 0.88
CA ILE A 38 5.47 2.62 1.03
C ILE A 38 4.62 1.80 2.01
N MET A 39 4.72 0.47 1.98
CA MET A 39 4.01 -0.42 2.89
C MET A 39 4.45 -0.23 4.35
N THR A 40 5.76 -0.03 4.59
CA THR A 40 6.32 0.16 5.94
C THR A 40 6.00 1.54 6.51
N ASN A 41 5.93 2.55 5.64
CA ASN A 41 5.70 3.93 6.04
C ASN A 41 4.24 4.23 6.36
N TYR A 42 3.29 3.46 5.81
CA TYR A 42 1.89 3.55 6.20
C TYR A 42 1.70 3.25 7.69
N LYS A 43 1.34 4.27 8.48
CA LYS A 43 1.09 4.11 9.93
C LYS A 43 -0.31 3.60 10.23
N GLY A 44 -1.26 3.88 9.34
CA GLY A 44 -2.63 3.41 9.35
C GLY A 44 -3.52 3.83 10.51
N ASP A 45 -4.82 3.88 10.24
CA ASP A 45 -5.89 3.90 11.24
C ASP A 45 -6.72 2.62 11.08
N THR A 46 -7.04 1.96 12.19
CA THR A 46 -7.89 0.75 12.22
C THR A 46 -9.24 0.98 11.53
N LYS A 47 -9.78 2.20 11.61
CA LYS A 47 -11.05 2.56 10.98
C LYS A 47 -11.03 2.43 9.45
N GLU A 48 -9.88 2.60 8.83
CA GLU A 48 -9.77 2.58 7.36
C GLU A 48 -9.97 1.18 6.78
N TRP A 49 -9.47 0.15 7.47
CA TRP A 49 -9.56 -1.25 7.04
C TRP A 49 -10.58 -2.08 7.82
N GLN A 50 -11.29 -1.50 8.78
CA GLN A 50 -12.28 -2.19 9.62
C GLN A 50 -13.33 -2.97 8.80
N GLN A 51 -13.78 -2.41 7.68
CA GLN A 51 -14.77 -3.04 6.78
C GLN A 51 -14.30 -4.39 6.19
N TYR A 52 -12.99 -4.62 6.13
CA TYR A 52 -12.39 -5.85 5.62
C TYR A 52 -12.19 -6.91 6.71
N VAL A 53 -12.38 -6.54 7.98
CA VAL A 53 -12.16 -7.43 9.12
C VAL A 53 -13.31 -8.42 9.24
N LYS A 54 -13.07 -9.69 8.89
CA LYS A 54 -14.02 -10.79 9.01
C LYS A 54 -13.40 -11.92 9.82
N PHE A 55 -13.73 -12.04 11.10
CA PHE A 55 -13.15 -13.08 11.95
C PHE A 55 -13.85 -14.44 11.77
N GLN A 56 -13.07 -15.52 11.85
CA GLN A 56 -13.57 -16.89 11.96
C GLN A 56 -12.91 -17.59 13.15
N PRO A 57 -13.64 -18.45 13.89
CA PRO A 57 -13.05 -19.22 14.98
C PRO A 57 -11.89 -20.12 14.50
N HIS A 58 -10.82 -20.16 15.28
CA HIS A 58 -9.67 -21.08 15.13
C HIS A 58 -8.88 -20.99 13.82
N ARG A 59 -9.09 -19.96 12.98
CA ARG A 59 -8.38 -19.82 11.70
C ARG A 59 -8.15 -18.34 11.37
N TYR A 60 -7.08 -18.06 10.63
CA TYR A 60 -6.87 -16.75 10.01
C TYR A 60 -7.76 -16.64 8.76
N THR A 61 -8.21 -15.42 8.46
CA THR A 61 -8.97 -15.09 7.26
C THR A 61 -8.12 -14.27 6.29
N ARG A 62 -8.38 -14.40 5.00
CA ARG A 62 -7.70 -13.69 3.91
C ARG A 62 -8.69 -12.79 3.19
#